data_AF-A0A517P1G8-F1
#
_entry.id   AF-A0A517P1G8-F1
#
_cell.length_a   1.000
_cell.length_b   1.000
_cell.length_c   1.000
_cell.angle_alpha   90.00
_cell.angle_beta   90.00
_cell.angle_gamma   90.00
#
_symmetry.space_group_name_H-M   'P 1'
#
loop_
_entity.id
_entity.type
_entity.pdbx_description
1 polymer ?
#
loop_
_entity_poly.entity_id
_entity_poly.type
_entity_poly.pdbx_seq_one_letter_code
_entity_poly.pdbx_strand_id
1 'polypeptide(L)'
;MAVRLNVIMVHSPPAKAGAQQLAEDVVGELIGRPGIDVTLVGSLDQAAATSTDMLTMESISSDVAVLDWRSPEQLMETLAKIEFGGDRCRHAEDQEAAPSRPGSRKIYAFDLRRFSDAKLLCTSLQSLLATRQIKTVSIGGLGTALVSSGQSAGDTPESVSVRQSAASPATSVPEQVSGDQNGHQAGVPIEPKDHGIAPDSPNDRRGKSSGKPPVDLDDLVDQLDLLDP
;
A
#
# COMPACT_ATOMS: atom_id res chain seq x y z
N MET A 1 11.19 -10.22 -17.95
CA MET A 1 11.68 -9.71 -16.65
C MET A 1 10.48 -9.45 -15.76
N ALA A 2 10.58 -9.69 -14.46
CA ALA A 2 9.53 -9.29 -13.52
C ALA A 2 9.62 -7.78 -13.27
N VAL A 3 8.52 -7.04 -13.52
CA VAL A 3 8.47 -5.61 -13.21
C VAL A 3 8.25 -5.45 -11.71
N ARG A 4 9.09 -4.65 -11.06
CA ARG A 4 8.95 -4.25 -9.66
C ARG A 4 8.58 -2.76 -9.58
N LEU A 5 7.81 -2.40 -8.55
CA LEU A 5 7.50 -1.02 -8.18
C LEU A 5 8.19 -0.73 -6.85
N ASN A 6 9.20 0.13 -6.87
CA ASN A 6 9.77 0.69 -5.65
C ASN A 6 8.77 1.70 -5.07
N VAL A 7 8.54 1.60 -3.76
CA VAL A 7 7.58 2.39 -2.99
C VAL A 7 8.35 3.01 -1.82
N ILE A 8 8.64 4.30 -1.91
CA ILE A 8 9.23 5.07 -0.81
C ILE A 8 8.09 5.60 0.05
N MET A 9 8.14 5.35 1.34
CA MET A 9 7.20 5.89 2.31
C MET A 9 7.93 6.82 3.28
N VAL A 10 7.54 8.08 3.25
CA VAL A 10 8.17 9.17 4.00
C VAL A 10 7.55 9.24 5.39
N HIS A 11 8.35 9.04 6.42
CA HIS A 11 7.95 9.18 7.81
C HIS A 11 7.97 10.67 8.24
N SER A 12 7.10 11.46 7.62
CA SER A 12 6.74 12.81 8.06
C SER A 12 5.79 12.74 9.28
N PRO A 13 5.82 13.70 10.21
CA PRO A 13 4.88 13.76 11.33
C PRO A 13 3.42 13.72 10.84
N PRO A 14 2.57 12.78 11.32
CA PRO A 14 1.22 12.61 10.80
C PRO A 14 0.32 13.79 11.18
N ALA A 15 -0.39 14.35 10.19
CA ALA A 15 -1.22 15.54 10.37
C ALA A 15 -2.56 15.30 11.13
N LYS A 16 -2.88 14.05 11.50
CA LYS A 16 -4.17 13.65 12.09
C LYS A 16 -3.98 12.54 13.13
N ALA A 17 -4.84 12.51 14.15
CA ALA A 17 -4.98 11.33 15.00
C ALA A 17 -5.39 10.11 14.15
N GLY A 18 -4.76 8.96 14.39
CA GLY A 18 -4.98 7.72 13.60
C GLY A 18 -4.18 7.61 12.29
N ALA A 19 -3.54 8.68 11.81
CA ALA A 19 -2.70 8.59 10.61
C ALA A 19 -1.43 7.75 10.82
N GLN A 20 -0.93 7.62 12.06
CA GLN A 20 0.13 6.66 12.38
C GLN A 20 -0.36 5.21 12.26
N GLN A 21 -1.57 4.88 12.73
CA GLN A 21 -2.15 3.56 12.53
C GLN A 21 -2.28 3.24 11.04
N LEU A 22 -2.79 4.19 10.24
CA LEU A 22 -2.86 4.01 8.78
C LEU A 22 -1.48 3.80 8.15
N ALA A 23 -0.43 4.45 8.68
CA ALA A 23 0.94 4.23 8.20
C ALA A 23 1.44 2.81 8.53
N GLU A 24 1.24 2.35 9.76
CA GLU A 24 1.62 1.00 10.21
C GLU A 24 0.84 -0.08 9.44
N ASP A 25 -0.47 0.11 9.24
CA ASP A 25 -1.33 -0.77 8.45
C ASP A 25 -0.88 -0.84 6.98
N VAL A 26 -0.52 0.30 6.37
CA VAL A 26 0.01 0.35 4.98
C VAL A 26 1.33 -0.40 4.88
N VAL A 27 2.26 -0.22 5.82
CA VAL A 27 3.53 -0.95 5.83
C VAL A 27 3.28 -2.46 5.99
N GLY A 28 2.45 -2.86 6.94
CA GLY A 28 2.10 -4.25 7.19
C GLY A 28 1.42 -4.94 5.99
N GLU A 29 0.50 -4.24 5.32
CA GLU A 29 -0.17 -4.74 4.11
C GLU A 29 0.75 -4.80 2.89
N LEU A 30 1.72 -3.89 2.75
CA LEU A 30 2.64 -3.88 1.59
C LEU A 30 3.81 -4.86 1.73
N ILE A 31 4.26 -5.16 2.95
CA ILE A 31 5.32 -6.15 3.21
C ILE A 31 4.90 -7.52 2.66
N GLY A 32 5.75 -8.10 1.80
CA GLY A 32 5.50 -9.40 1.18
C GLY A 32 4.58 -9.37 -0.05
N ARG A 33 4.07 -8.20 -0.49
CA ARG A 33 3.30 -8.13 -1.74
C ARG A 33 4.20 -8.35 -2.97
N PRO A 34 3.85 -9.26 -3.89
CA PRO A 34 4.71 -9.61 -5.01
C PRO A 34 4.88 -8.44 -5.98
N GLY A 35 6.13 -8.09 -6.28
CA GLY A 35 6.47 -7.01 -7.21
C GLY A 35 6.38 -5.60 -6.64
N ILE A 36 6.18 -5.46 -5.33
CA ILE A 36 6.26 -4.18 -4.61
C ILE A 36 7.44 -4.25 -3.62
N ASP A 37 8.25 -3.19 -3.60
CA ASP A 37 9.40 -3.06 -2.70
C ASP A 37 9.23 -1.80 -1.87
N VAL A 38 9.01 -1.96 -0.56
CA VAL A 38 8.81 -0.83 0.36
C VAL A 38 10.15 -0.40 0.95
N THR A 39 10.42 0.90 0.88
CA THR A 39 11.52 1.56 1.59
C THR A 39 10.93 2.61 2.52
N LEU A 40 11.24 2.52 3.81
CA LEU A 40 10.92 3.55 4.78
C LEU A 40 12.07 4.56 4.83
N VAL A 41 11.73 5.85 4.77
CA VAL A 41 12.66 6.98 4.83
C VAL A 41 12.17 7.93 5.92
N GLY A 42 13.09 8.60 6.63
CA GLY A 42 12.76 9.64 7.59
C GLY A 42 12.10 10.88 6.98
N SER A 43 12.04 11.98 7.74
CA SER A 43 11.56 13.25 7.18
C SER A 43 12.55 13.78 6.13
N LEU A 44 12.10 13.92 4.88
CA LEU A 44 12.89 14.47 3.78
C LEU A 44 13.46 15.88 4.04
N ASP A 45 12.87 16.61 4.98
CA ASP A 45 13.32 17.96 5.39
C ASP A 45 14.56 17.92 6.30
N GLN A 46 14.74 16.81 7.03
CA GLN A 46 15.87 16.56 7.93
C GLN A 46 16.89 15.59 7.32
N ALA A 47 16.67 15.14 6.09
CA ALA A 47 17.55 14.22 5.37
C ALA A 47 18.83 14.95 4.95
N ALA A 48 19.82 14.98 5.85
CA ALA A 48 21.17 15.45 5.53
C ALA A 48 21.73 14.66 4.33
N ALA A 49 22.56 15.31 3.50
CA ALA A 49 23.13 14.71 2.29
C ALA A 49 23.94 13.41 2.56
N THR A 50 24.44 13.22 3.78
CA THR A 50 25.16 12.02 4.23
C THR A 50 24.30 11.02 5.01
N SER A 51 22.97 11.20 5.03
CA SER A 51 22.06 10.25 5.69
C SER A 51 21.99 8.93 4.93
N THR A 52 21.87 7.81 5.66
CA THR A 52 21.62 6.48 5.09
C THR A 52 20.36 6.46 4.20
N ASP A 53 19.36 7.26 4.55
CA ASP A 53 18.14 7.45 3.75
C ASP A 53 18.47 8.02 2.37
N MET A 54 19.37 9.01 2.29
CA MET A 54 19.75 9.65 1.03
C MET A 54 20.48 8.67 0.11
N LEU A 55 21.43 7.92 0.65
CA LEU A 55 22.15 6.87 -0.08
C LEU A 55 21.19 5.78 -0.59
N THR A 56 20.19 5.42 0.22
CA THR A 56 19.16 4.46 -0.15
C THR A 56 18.32 5.00 -1.30
N MET A 57 17.88 6.26 -1.23
CA MET A 57 17.13 6.93 -2.30
C MET A 57 17.96 7.06 -3.59
N GLU A 58 19.23 7.43 -3.52
CA GLU A 58 20.13 7.52 -4.68
C GLU A 58 20.27 6.17 -5.40
N SER A 59 20.37 5.07 -4.65
CA SER A 59 20.47 3.70 -5.20
C SER A 59 19.24 3.26 -6.01
N ILE A 60 18.06 3.86 -5.77
CA ILE A 60 16.82 3.54 -6.48
C ILE A 60 16.85 4.23 -7.85
N SER A 61 17.42 3.55 -8.84
CA SER A 61 17.54 4.05 -10.21
C SER A 61 16.22 4.04 -11.02
N SER A 62 15.25 3.20 -10.65
CA SER A 62 14.00 2.98 -11.40
C SER A 62 12.90 4.01 -11.10
N ASP A 63 11.81 3.97 -11.87
CA ASP A 63 10.55 4.61 -11.47
C ASP A 63 10.14 4.19 -10.05
N VAL A 64 9.49 5.11 -9.34
CA VAL A 64 9.19 5.01 -7.91
C VAL A 64 7.82 5.60 -7.59
N ALA A 65 7.07 4.97 -6.69
CA ALA A 65 5.94 5.60 -6.03
C ALA A 65 6.38 6.19 -4.69
N VAL A 66 5.95 7.40 -4.36
CA VAL A 66 6.34 8.10 -3.13
C VAL A 66 5.09 8.46 -2.34
N LEU A 67 5.02 8.01 -1.09
CA LEU A 67 3.90 8.15 -0.17
C LEU A 67 4.30 9.16 0.92
N ASP A 68 3.57 10.28 1.03
CA ASP A 68 3.78 11.30 2.07
C ASP A 68 2.43 11.92 2.48
N TRP A 69 2.39 12.60 3.62
CA TRP A 69 1.27 13.40 4.12
C TRP A 69 1.25 14.82 3.54
N ARG A 70 2.22 15.16 2.68
CA ARG A 70 2.31 16.45 1.95
C ARG A 70 1.48 16.39 0.68
N SER A 71 1.17 17.55 0.08
CA SER A 71 0.60 17.53 -1.27
C SER A 71 1.66 17.06 -2.28
N PRO A 72 1.25 16.47 -3.43
CA PRO A 72 2.19 16.07 -4.47
C PRO A 72 3.11 17.20 -4.95
N GLU A 73 2.64 18.44 -4.96
CA GLU A 73 3.41 19.63 -5.33
C GLU A 73 4.52 19.91 -4.30
N GLN A 74 4.17 19.93 -3.01
CA GLN A 74 5.11 20.12 -1.90
C GLN A 74 6.13 18.98 -1.81
N LEU A 75 5.69 17.75 -2.09
CA LEU A 75 6.56 16.58 -2.16
C LEU A 75 7.58 16.74 -3.27
N MET A 76 7.17 17.09 -4.50
CA MET A 76 8.09 17.32 -5.61
C MET A 76 9.06 18.48 -5.37
N GLU A 77 8.61 19.57 -4.71
CA GLU A 77 9.49 20.65 -4.29
C GLU A 77 10.54 20.16 -3.27
N THR A 78 10.13 19.31 -2.32
CA THR A 78 11.04 18.73 -1.32
C THR A 78 12.05 17.77 -1.98
N LEU A 79 11.59 16.89 -2.89
CA LEU A 79 12.46 15.97 -3.64
C LEU A 79 13.47 16.74 -4.52
N ALA A 80 13.07 17.87 -5.11
CA ALA A 80 13.98 18.73 -5.87
C ALA A 80 15.06 19.39 -4.99
N LYS A 81 14.76 19.75 -3.73
CA LYS A 81 15.73 20.33 -2.78
C LYS A 81 16.82 19.34 -2.36
N ILE A 82 16.50 18.04 -2.33
CA ILE A 82 17.45 16.97 -2.03
C ILE A 82 18.05 16.33 -3.29
N GLU A 83 17.93 16.99 -4.45
CA GLU A 83 18.43 16.55 -5.76
C GLU A 83 17.92 15.16 -6.22
N PHE A 84 16.80 14.67 -5.65
CA PHE A 84 16.18 13.41 -6.04
C PHE A 84 15.46 13.55 -7.39
N GLY A 85 16.21 13.31 -8.47
CA GLY A 85 15.76 13.53 -9.83
C GLY A 85 14.62 12.61 -10.30
N GLY A 86 13.62 13.21 -10.92
CA GLY A 86 12.55 12.53 -11.65
C GLY A 86 11.41 13.49 -12.02
N ASP A 87 10.55 13.07 -12.95
CA ASP A 87 9.33 13.80 -13.32
C ASP A 87 8.12 13.21 -12.59
N ARG A 88 7.28 14.08 -12.03
CA ARG A 88 5.95 13.69 -11.51
C ARG A 88 5.12 13.12 -12.65
N CYS A 89 4.69 11.87 -12.53
CA CYS A 89 3.94 11.17 -13.57
C CYS A 89 2.49 10.93 -13.16
N ARG A 90 1.58 11.22 -14.08
CA ARG A 90 0.14 10.97 -13.94
C ARG A 90 -0.17 9.50 -13.68
N HIS A 91 -1.11 9.25 -12.77
CA HIS A 91 -1.67 7.94 -12.45
C HIS A 91 -3.14 8.06 -12.00
N ALA A 92 -3.73 6.99 -11.47
CA ALA A 92 -5.16 6.95 -11.13
C ALA A 92 -5.56 8.01 -10.10
N GLU A 93 -4.76 8.18 -9.04
CA GLU A 93 -5.06 9.04 -7.88
C GLU A 93 -4.48 10.46 -8.05
N ASP A 94 -3.55 10.64 -8.99
CA ASP A 94 -2.95 11.93 -9.37
C ASP A 94 -3.14 12.18 -10.87
N GLN A 95 -4.27 12.80 -11.21
CA GLN A 95 -4.66 13.15 -12.57
C GLN A 95 -4.12 14.52 -13.02
N GLU A 96 -3.59 15.33 -12.08
CA GLU A 96 -3.15 16.71 -12.30
C GLU A 96 -1.67 16.80 -12.70
N ALA A 97 -0.90 15.73 -12.47
CA ALA A 97 0.46 15.61 -12.94
C ALA A 97 0.60 15.77 -14.47
N ALA A 98 1.64 16.49 -14.87
CA ALA A 98 2.05 16.65 -16.26
C ALA A 98 2.46 15.31 -16.92
N PRO A 99 2.45 15.21 -18.26
CA PRO A 99 3.08 14.08 -18.94
C PRO A 99 4.59 14.07 -18.67
N SER A 100 5.09 12.98 -18.08
CA SER A 100 6.52 12.73 -17.86
C SER A 100 7.31 12.84 -19.17
N ARG A 101 8.53 13.39 -19.10
CA ARG A 101 9.43 13.41 -20.25
C ARG A 101 9.87 11.98 -20.59
N PRO A 102 10.18 11.67 -21.86
CA PRO A 102 10.79 10.39 -22.21
C PRO A 102 12.22 10.33 -21.68
N GLY A 103 12.57 9.21 -21.02
CA GLY A 103 13.93 8.96 -20.51
C GLY A 103 14.23 9.49 -19.09
N SER A 104 13.32 10.23 -18.47
CA SER A 104 13.42 10.58 -17.04
C SER A 104 12.83 9.48 -16.14
N ARG A 105 13.28 9.41 -14.89
CA ARG A 105 12.68 8.59 -13.83
C ARG A 105 11.27 9.09 -13.55
N LYS A 106 10.28 8.20 -13.50
CA LYS A 106 8.91 8.58 -13.13
C LYS A 106 8.73 8.52 -11.62
N ILE A 107 8.16 9.59 -11.06
CA ILE A 107 7.76 9.70 -9.66
C ILE A 107 6.23 9.72 -9.60
N TYR A 108 5.64 8.68 -8.99
CA TYR A 108 4.20 8.60 -8.76
C TYR A 108 3.89 9.05 -7.33
N ALA A 109 3.48 10.31 -7.18
CA ALA A 109 3.17 10.87 -5.87
C ALA A 109 1.81 10.38 -5.35
N PHE A 110 1.77 9.89 -4.10
CA PHE A 110 0.56 9.48 -3.39
C PHE A 110 0.40 10.32 -2.13
N ASP A 111 -0.64 11.16 -2.10
CA ASP A 111 -1.03 11.94 -0.91
C ASP A 111 -1.80 11.05 0.07
N LEU A 112 -1.13 10.63 1.14
CA LEU A 112 -1.69 9.75 2.17
C LEU A 112 -2.93 10.36 2.85
N ARG A 113 -3.10 11.69 2.84
CA ARG A 113 -4.28 12.35 3.44
C ARG A 113 -5.58 12.06 2.71
N ARG A 114 -5.50 11.59 1.45
CA ARG A 114 -6.64 11.23 0.59
C ARG A 114 -7.15 9.80 0.85
N PHE A 115 -6.37 8.96 1.54
CA PHE A 115 -6.74 7.59 1.85
C PHE A 115 -7.25 7.49 3.28
N SER A 116 -8.35 6.74 3.46
CA SER A 116 -8.90 6.39 4.79
C SER A 116 -8.63 4.94 5.18
N ASP A 117 -8.11 4.13 4.27
CA ASP A 117 -7.90 2.68 4.42
C ASP A 117 -6.64 2.26 3.65
N ALA A 118 -5.77 1.49 4.31
CA ALA A 118 -4.54 0.93 3.74
C ALA A 118 -4.82 0.06 2.50
N LYS A 119 -5.94 -0.67 2.47
CA LYS A 119 -6.32 -1.58 1.38
C LYS A 119 -6.63 -0.85 0.08
N LEU A 120 -7.24 0.34 0.17
CA LEU A 120 -7.48 1.19 -1.00
C LEU A 120 -6.16 1.62 -1.62
N LEU A 121 -5.21 2.12 -0.80
CA LEU A 121 -3.87 2.49 -1.26
C LEU A 121 -3.11 1.30 -1.87
N CYS A 122 -3.14 0.14 -1.22
CA CYS A 122 -2.52 -1.09 -1.73
C CYS A 122 -3.11 -1.52 -3.08
N THR A 123 -4.43 -1.39 -3.25
CA THR A 123 -5.12 -1.68 -4.51
C THR A 123 -4.70 -0.70 -5.61
N SER A 124 -4.60 0.60 -5.31
CA SER A 124 -4.13 1.61 -6.26
C SER A 124 -2.66 1.38 -6.67
N LEU A 125 -1.78 1.00 -5.74
CA LEU A 125 -0.38 0.62 -6.03
C LEU A 125 -0.27 -0.66 -6.87
N GLN A 126 -1.12 -1.66 -6.62
CA GLN A 126 -1.19 -2.87 -7.45
C GLN A 126 -1.73 -2.59 -8.87
N SER A 127 -2.73 -1.71 -8.99
CA SER A 127 -3.23 -1.23 -10.28
C SER A 127 -2.14 -0.49 -11.06
N LEU A 128 -1.39 0.40 -10.39
CA LEU A 128 -0.22 1.07 -10.98
C LEU A 128 0.83 0.05 -11.45
N LEU A 129 1.19 -0.95 -10.64
CA LEU A 129 2.11 -2.02 -11.04
C LEU A 129 1.58 -2.79 -12.26
N ALA A 130 0.28 -3.12 -12.30
CA ALA A 130 -0.34 -3.82 -13.42
C ALA A 130 -0.29 -2.99 -14.72
N THR A 131 -0.53 -1.67 -14.66
CA THR A 131 -0.38 -0.79 -15.84
C THR A 131 1.05 -0.69 -16.35
N ARG A 132 2.06 -0.86 -15.49
CA ARG A 132 3.48 -0.95 -15.89
C ARG A 132 3.84 -2.33 -16.46
N GLN A 133 3.09 -3.38 -16.13
CA GLN A 133 3.26 -4.74 -16.67
C GLN A 133 2.58 -4.92 -18.05
N ILE A 134 2.88 -4.05 -19.01
CA ILE A 134 2.39 -4.21 -20.40
C ILE A 134 3.00 -5.48 -20.99
N LYS A 135 2.22 -6.56 -21.02
CA LYS A 135 2.55 -7.80 -21.71
C LYS A 135 2.47 -7.58 -23.21
N THR A 136 3.59 -7.19 -23.82
CA THR A 136 3.72 -7.12 -25.27
C THR A 136 3.59 -8.53 -25.86
N VAL A 137 2.40 -8.87 -26.33
CA VAL A 137 2.19 -10.07 -27.15
C VAL A 137 2.67 -9.79 -28.57
N SER A 138 3.68 -10.51 -29.02
CA SER A 138 4.13 -10.44 -30.41
C SER A 138 3.03 -11.01 -31.30
N ILE A 139 2.35 -10.16 -32.08
CA ILE A 139 1.41 -10.59 -33.13
C ILE A 139 2.22 -11.09 -34.33
N GLY A 140 2.83 -12.26 -34.17
CA GLY A 140 3.48 -13.01 -35.24
C GLY A 140 2.43 -13.60 -36.16
N GLY A 141 1.93 -12.80 -37.12
CA GLY A 141 0.85 -13.22 -38.00
C GLY A 141 0.55 -12.31 -39.19
N LEU A 142 1.01 -11.05 -39.20
CA LEU A 142 0.92 -10.16 -40.38
C LEU A 142 2.05 -10.46 -41.37
N GLY A 143 2.13 -11.72 -41.81
CA GLY A 143 2.87 -12.07 -43.01
C GLY A 143 2.13 -11.53 -44.23
N THR A 144 2.77 -10.66 -45.00
CA THR A 144 2.31 -10.26 -46.34
C THR A 144 2.38 -11.46 -47.30
N ALA A 145 1.37 -12.31 -47.25
CA ALA A 145 1.13 -13.37 -48.21
C ALA A 145 0.55 -12.77 -49.52
N LEU A 146 1.39 -12.09 -50.30
CA LEU A 146 1.05 -11.66 -51.66
C LEU A 146 2.31 -11.32 -52.50
N VAL A 147 3.02 -12.37 -52.92
CA VAL A 147 3.43 -12.55 -54.33
C VAL A 147 3.41 -14.05 -54.61
N SER A 148 2.52 -14.47 -55.50
CA SER A 148 2.49 -15.81 -56.07
C SER A 148 3.20 -15.79 -57.42
N SER A 149 4.32 -16.49 -57.53
CA SER A 149 4.96 -16.97 -58.77
C SER A 149 6.22 -17.77 -58.36
N GLY A 150 6.41 -19.05 -58.68
CA GLY A 150 5.53 -20.01 -59.36
C GLY A 150 6.34 -21.04 -60.15
N GLN A 151 6.68 -22.20 -59.54
CA GLN A 151 7.13 -23.47 -60.15
C GLN A 151 7.70 -24.39 -59.04
N SER A 152 7.79 -25.72 -59.15
CA SER A 152 6.86 -26.75 -59.66
C SER A 152 7.44 -28.15 -59.30
N ALA A 153 6.57 -29.16 -59.15
CA ALA A 153 6.86 -30.61 -59.11
C ALA A 153 7.69 -31.19 -57.93
N GLY A 154 7.15 -32.27 -57.30
CA GLY A 154 7.92 -33.18 -56.43
C GLY A 154 7.10 -33.86 -55.32
N ASP A 155 6.62 -35.08 -55.58
CA ASP A 155 6.20 -36.15 -54.64
C ASP A 155 5.12 -35.94 -53.54
N THR A 156 4.02 -36.70 -53.75
CA THR A 156 3.05 -37.25 -52.78
C THR A 156 3.37 -38.74 -52.52
N PRO A 157 2.70 -39.48 -51.59
CA PRO A 157 2.14 -39.12 -50.28
C PRO A 157 2.32 -40.21 -49.17
N GLU A 158 2.27 -39.85 -47.88
CA GLU A 158 1.77 -40.71 -46.78
C GLU A 158 1.07 -39.79 -45.76
N SER A 159 -0.21 -39.94 -45.35
CA SER A 159 -1.06 -41.11 -45.08
C SER A 159 -0.74 -41.89 -43.80
N VAL A 160 -0.88 -41.25 -42.64
CA VAL A 160 -1.26 -41.96 -41.41
C VAL A 160 -2.42 -41.27 -40.71
N SER A 161 -3.55 -41.96 -40.61
CA SER A 161 -4.68 -41.61 -39.75
C SER A 161 -4.59 -42.45 -38.47
N VAL A 162 -4.56 -41.82 -37.30
CA VAL A 162 -4.74 -42.52 -36.01
C VAL A 162 -5.84 -41.83 -35.20
N ARG A 163 -6.92 -42.59 -34.98
CA ARG A 163 -7.94 -42.30 -33.97
C ARG A 163 -7.49 -42.85 -32.61
N GLN A 164 -7.66 -42.08 -31.54
CA GLN A 164 -7.98 -42.49 -30.17
C GLN A 164 -8.25 -41.20 -29.38
N SER A 165 -9.42 -40.86 -28.85
CA SER A 165 -10.55 -41.59 -28.23
C SER A 165 -10.31 -41.97 -26.76
N ALA A 166 -11.12 -41.34 -25.89
CA ALA A 166 -11.43 -41.64 -24.49
C ALA A 166 -10.31 -41.57 -23.43
N ALA A 167 -10.48 -40.68 -22.44
CA ALA A 167 -10.92 -41.09 -21.08
C ALA A 167 -11.27 -39.88 -20.20
N SER A 168 -12.47 -39.90 -19.60
CA SER A 168 -12.81 -39.06 -18.44
C SER A 168 -12.48 -39.82 -17.15
N PRO A 169 -12.04 -39.12 -16.10
CA PRO A 169 -12.73 -39.19 -14.80
C PRO A 169 -12.78 -37.82 -14.08
N ALA A 170 -13.62 -37.56 -13.07
CA ALA A 170 -14.81 -38.26 -12.59
C ALA A 170 -15.71 -37.29 -11.78
N THR A 171 -17.01 -37.59 -11.77
CA THR A 171 -17.97 -37.48 -10.66
C THR A 171 -17.88 -36.31 -9.66
N SER A 172 -18.86 -35.41 -9.75
CA SER A 172 -19.31 -34.51 -8.67
C SER A 172 -20.39 -35.18 -7.79
N VAL A 173 -20.82 -34.50 -6.71
CA VAL A 173 -22.02 -34.79 -5.87
C VAL A 173 -21.75 -35.94 -4.83
N PRO A 174 -22.16 -35.85 -3.53
CA PRO A 174 -23.42 -35.24 -3.08
C PRO A 174 -23.43 -34.25 -1.89
N GLU A 175 -24.64 -33.68 -1.80
CA GLU A 175 -25.20 -32.72 -0.86
C GLU A 175 -25.96 -33.43 0.30
N GLN A 176 -26.65 -32.65 1.13
CA GLN A 176 -27.53 -33.00 2.27
C GLN A 176 -26.82 -33.23 3.62
N VAL A 177 -27.05 -32.41 4.64
CA VAL A 177 -28.30 -32.10 5.37
C VAL A 177 -28.75 -33.27 6.25
N SER A 178 -28.46 -33.12 7.55
CA SER A 178 -29.20 -33.71 8.66
C SER A 178 -29.18 -32.72 9.82
N GLY A 179 -30.35 -32.39 10.36
CA GLY A 179 -30.49 -31.77 11.67
C GLY A 179 -31.41 -32.63 12.53
N ASP A 180 -31.12 -32.71 13.83
CA ASP A 180 -32.05 -33.09 14.90
C ASP A 180 -31.38 -32.65 16.23
N GLN A 181 -31.91 -31.68 16.97
CA GLN A 181 -32.94 -31.75 18.02
C GLN A 181 -32.41 -32.01 19.44
N ASN A 182 -32.95 -31.22 20.38
CA ASN A 182 -33.04 -31.40 21.84
C ASN A 182 -31.75 -31.57 22.69
N GLY A 183 -31.66 -31.01 23.90
CA GLY A 183 -32.59 -30.12 24.63
C GLY A 183 -32.41 -30.22 26.16
N HIS A 184 -32.93 -29.23 26.92
CA HIS A 184 -32.92 -29.12 28.40
C HIS A 184 -31.53 -28.87 29.04
N GLN A 185 -31.33 -28.20 30.19
CA GLN A 185 -32.15 -27.39 31.13
C GLN A 185 -31.16 -26.52 31.97
N ALA A 186 -31.50 -25.43 32.68
CA ALA A 186 -32.77 -24.69 32.86
C ALA A 186 -32.52 -23.17 32.56
N GLY A 187 -32.81 -22.12 33.35
CA GLY A 187 -33.43 -21.93 34.67
C GLY A 187 -33.33 -20.46 35.15
N VAL A 188 -34.40 -19.70 34.91
CA VAL A 188 -34.89 -18.38 35.45
C VAL A 188 -34.57 -18.06 36.95
N PRO A 189 -34.88 -16.85 37.53
CA PRO A 189 -35.50 -15.60 36.97
C PRO A 189 -34.99 -14.21 37.56
N ILE A 190 -35.69 -13.10 37.19
CA ILE A 190 -36.02 -11.82 37.94
C ILE A 190 -34.91 -10.94 38.59
N GLU A 191 -35.01 -9.60 38.74
CA GLU A 191 -35.86 -8.50 38.21
C GLU A 191 -35.09 -7.14 38.37
N PRO A 192 -35.57 -5.98 37.83
CA PRO A 192 -34.82 -4.72 37.84
C PRO A 192 -35.00 -3.87 39.12
N LYS A 193 -34.22 -2.79 39.25
CA LYS A 193 -34.60 -1.64 40.07
C LYS A 193 -34.24 -0.31 39.42
N ASP A 194 -35.29 0.40 39.04
CA ASP A 194 -35.38 1.86 38.99
C ASP A 194 -34.79 2.52 40.25
N HIS A 195 -34.22 3.73 40.11
CA HIS A 195 -34.32 4.85 41.07
C HIS A 195 -33.72 6.10 40.43
N GLY A 196 -34.55 6.94 39.81
CA GLY A 196 -34.15 8.29 39.40
C GLY A 196 -34.38 9.32 40.51
N ILE A 197 -33.37 10.09 40.89
CA ILE A 197 -33.53 11.35 41.65
C ILE A 197 -32.53 12.40 41.14
N ALA A 198 -33.04 13.49 40.57
CA ALA A 198 -32.37 14.79 40.58
C ALA A 198 -32.96 15.61 41.76
N PRO A 199 -32.20 16.56 42.35
CA PRO A 199 -32.44 17.95 41.96
C PRO A 199 -31.24 18.94 42.06
N ASP A 200 -31.29 19.92 41.16
CA ASP A 200 -31.14 21.38 41.38
C ASP A 200 -29.99 22.01 42.22
N SER A 201 -29.06 22.67 41.48
CA SER A 201 -28.53 24.03 41.74
C SER A 201 -27.57 24.28 42.95
N PRO A 202 -27.09 25.53 43.23
CA PRO A 202 -25.77 25.94 42.71
C PRO A 202 -24.86 26.67 43.74
N ASN A 203 -23.52 26.57 43.62
CA ASN A 203 -22.66 27.73 43.91
C ASN A 203 -21.19 27.66 43.45
N ASP A 204 -20.67 28.87 43.27
CA ASP A 204 -19.30 29.34 43.16
C ASP A 204 -18.19 28.55 43.90
N ARG A 205 -17.06 28.30 43.23
CA ARG A 205 -15.71 28.49 43.82
C ARG A 205 -14.57 28.48 42.78
N ARG A 206 -14.23 29.68 42.34
CA ARG A 206 -12.86 30.20 42.09
C ARG A 206 -11.69 29.23 42.41
N GLY A 207 -11.10 28.61 41.39
CA GLY A 207 -9.87 27.82 41.49
C GLY A 207 -8.81 28.25 40.46
N LYS A 208 -7.70 28.83 40.91
CA LYS A 208 -6.53 29.13 40.05
C LYS A 208 -5.80 27.82 39.73
N SER A 209 -5.83 27.35 38.49
CA SER A 209 -4.82 26.40 38.01
C SER A 209 -3.56 27.17 37.62
N SER A 210 -2.61 27.28 38.54
CA SER A 210 -1.24 27.68 38.19
C SER A 210 -0.69 26.77 37.09
N GLY A 211 0.09 27.34 36.17
CA GLY A 211 0.79 26.56 35.17
C GLY A 211 1.75 25.56 35.81
N LYS A 212 1.80 24.34 35.28
CA LYS A 212 2.96 23.46 35.48
C LYS A 212 4.12 24.04 34.64
N PRO A 213 5.31 24.30 35.22
CA PRO A 213 6.52 24.37 34.41
C PRO A 213 6.78 23.00 33.76
N PRO A 214 7.56 22.93 32.66
CA PRO A 214 8.05 21.66 32.13
C PRO A 214 8.91 20.96 33.18
N VAL A 215 9.00 19.64 33.07
CA VAL A 215 9.83 18.81 33.96
C VAL A 215 11.29 19.03 33.56
N ASP A 216 12.09 19.62 34.45
CA ASP A 216 13.53 19.79 34.22
C ASP A 216 14.23 18.43 34.18
N LEU A 217 15.00 18.20 33.11
CA LEU A 217 15.63 16.90 32.83
C LEU A 217 16.77 16.54 33.79
N ASP A 218 17.34 17.52 34.49
CA ASP A 218 18.37 17.31 35.51
C ASP A 218 17.84 16.51 36.72
N ASP A 219 16.59 16.73 37.16
CA ASP A 219 15.99 16.04 38.32
C ASP A 219 15.81 14.52 38.08
N LEU A 220 15.74 14.12 36.80
CA LEU A 220 15.70 12.71 36.38
C LEU A 220 17.08 12.05 36.31
N VAL A 221 18.16 12.84 36.24
CA VAL A 221 19.54 12.32 36.29
C VAL A 221 19.94 12.00 37.72
N ASP A 222 19.67 12.90 38.67
CA ASP A 222 19.92 12.66 40.11
C ASP A 222 19.11 11.48 40.66
N GLN A 223 17.92 11.18 40.11
CA GLN A 223 17.13 10.00 40.49
C GLN A 223 17.69 8.68 39.94
N LEU A 224 18.56 8.69 38.92
CA LEU A 224 19.19 7.46 38.40
C LEU A 224 20.39 7.02 39.26
N ASP A 225 21.12 7.97 39.86
CA ASP A 225 22.30 7.69 40.70
C ASP A 225 21.92 7.06 42.06
N LEU A 226 20.65 7.17 42.46
CA LEU A 226 20.14 6.61 43.72
C LEU A 226 19.70 5.13 43.62
N LEU A 227 19.91 4.47 42.48
CA LEU A 227 19.37 3.12 42.18
C LEU A 227 20.41 1.98 42.07
N ASP A 228 21.68 2.22 42.43
CA ASP A 228 22.72 1.18 42.51
C ASP A 228 23.14 0.94 43.99
N PRO A 229 22.83 -0.23 44.61
CA PRO A 229 23.08 -0.52 46.03
C PRO A 229 24.39 -1.26 46.34
#